data_AF-A0A8X6QW26-F1
#
_entry.id   AF-A0A8X6QW26-F1
#
_cell.length_a   1.000
_cell.length_b   1.000
_cell.length_c   1.000
_cell.angle_alpha   90.00
_cell.angle_beta   90.00
_cell.angle_gamma   90.00
#
_symmetry.space_group_name_H-M   'P 1'
#
loop_
_entity.id
_entity.type
_entity.pdbx_description
1 polymer ?
#
loop_
_entity_poly.entity_id
_entity_poly.type
_entity_poly.pdbx_seq_one_letter_code
_entity_poly.pdbx_strand_id
1 'polypeptide(L)'
;MNLKGLGEETVNHGLFGGIEHAEKHQRYNINLSNVDGSYNCELEVLDEKKICASLPRMNDDNCLKQLKDLVQVLSKAANSSLKEGRWRKHQLNKREDKKSRKYEEFPKSETNLQKLVRNKSKSEIIATEKEMKRIKMQEL
;
A
#
# COMPACT_ATOMS: atom_id res chain seq x y z
N MET A 1 17.87 -24.06 0.68
CA MET A 1 16.57 -24.51 1.19
C MET A 1 16.01 -25.51 0.20
N ASN A 2 15.50 -26.65 0.66
CA ASN A 2 14.89 -27.64 -0.24
C ASN A 2 13.37 -27.47 -0.17
N LEU A 3 12.84 -26.58 -1.01
CA LEU A 3 11.38 -26.41 -1.16
C LEU A 3 10.85 -27.48 -2.12
N LYS A 4 9.66 -28.02 -1.83
CA LYS A 4 8.98 -28.95 -2.74
C LYS A 4 8.32 -28.15 -3.86
N GLY A 5 8.71 -28.42 -5.11
CA GLY A 5 8.06 -27.83 -6.28
C GLY A 5 6.61 -28.30 -6.41
N LEU A 6 5.71 -27.38 -6.72
CA LEU A 6 4.27 -27.62 -6.93
C LEU A 6 3.89 -27.80 -8.41
N GLY A 7 4.72 -27.30 -9.31
CA GLY A 7 4.54 -27.40 -10.76
C GLY A 7 5.35 -26.32 -11.48
N GLU A 8 5.24 -26.27 -12.80
CA GLU A 8 5.84 -25.20 -13.60
C GLU A 8 4.78 -24.15 -13.99
N GLU A 9 5.20 -22.91 -14.16
CA GLU A 9 4.42 -21.82 -14.73
C GLU A 9 5.27 -21.07 -15.76
N THR A 10 4.66 -20.69 -16.90
CA THR A 10 5.32 -19.87 -17.91
C THR A 10 4.91 -18.43 -17.71
N VAL A 11 5.89 -17.55 -17.47
CA VAL A 11 5.69 -16.12 -17.26
C VAL A 11 6.33 -15.35 -18.40
N ASN A 12 5.60 -14.40 -18.97
CA ASN A 12 6.13 -13.47 -19.94
C ASN A 12 6.74 -12.28 -19.19
N HIS A 13 8.07 -12.22 -19.17
CA HIS A 13 8.81 -11.10 -18.62
C HIS A 13 8.86 -9.97 -19.62
N GLY A 14 8.47 -8.76 -19.20
CA GLY A 14 8.65 -7.54 -19.97
C GLY A 14 9.52 -6.55 -19.18
N LEU A 15 10.63 -6.11 -19.78
CA LEU A 15 11.43 -5.00 -19.27
C LEU A 15 11.26 -3.77 -20.18
N PHE A 16 11.62 -2.60 -19.66
CA PHE A 16 11.50 -1.31 -20.35
C PHE A 16 11.95 -1.42 -21.83
N GLY A 17 11.11 -0.95 -22.75
CA GLY A 17 11.36 -1.00 -24.19
C GLY A 17 10.61 -2.08 -24.97
N GLY A 18 9.72 -2.85 -24.32
CA GLY A 18 8.79 -3.76 -25.01
C GLY A 18 9.41 -5.09 -25.45
N ILE A 19 10.57 -5.46 -24.90
CA ILE A 19 11.15 -6.78 -25.10
C ILE A 19 10.47 -7.73 -24.12
N GLU A 20 9.70 -8.67 -24.67
CA GLU A 20 9.04 -9.73 -23.92
C GLU A 20 9.82 -11.05 -24.08
N HIS A 21 10.05 -11.77 -22.98
CA HIS A 21 10.63 -13.10 -22.98
C HIS A 21 9.79 -14.04 -22.10
N ALA A 22 9.34 -15.15 -22.69
CA ALA A 22 8.65 -16.20 -21.96
C ALA A 22 9.67 -17.10 -21.26
N GLU A 23 9.59 -17.20 -19.94
CA GLU A 23 10.43 -18.07 -19.14
C GLU A 23 9.58 -19.00 -18.27
N LYS A 24 10.08 -20.22 -18.06
CA LYS A 24 9.43 -21.21 -17.21
C LYS A 24 10.02 -21.15 -15.81
N HIS A 25 9.14 -21.11 -14.83
CA HIS A 25 9.48 -21.08 -13.42
C HIS A 25 8.88 -22.27 -12.69
N GLN A 26 9.62 -22.82 -11.75
CA GLN A 26 9.09 -23.75 -10.77
C GLN A 26 8.29 -22.95 -9.73
N ARG A 27 7.04 -23.37 -9.52
CA ARG A 27 6.18 -22.85 -8.47
C ARG A 27 6.47 -23.53 -7.15
N TYR A 28 6.46 -22.75 -6.08
CA TYR A 28 6.57 -23.19 -4.71
C TYR A 28 5.50 -22.51 -3.88
N ASN A 29 5.13 -23.15 -2.78
CA ASN A 29 4.30 -22.52 -1.77
C ASN A 29 5.14 -22.34 -0.51
N ILE A 30 5.17 -21.12 0.00
CA ILE A 30 5.94 -20.74 1.17
C ILE A 30 5.02 -20.11 2.19
N ASN A 31 5.40 -20.24 3.45
CA ASN A 31 4.73 -19.58 4.55
C ASN A 31 5.63 -18.47 5.08
N LEU A 32 5.17 -17.22 4.98
CA LEU A 32 5.89 -16.04 5.43
C LEU A 32 5.34 -15.60 6.78
N SER A 33 6.19 -15.61 7.79
CA SER A 33 5.86 -15.15 9.14
C SER A 33 6.83 -14.08 9.61
N ASN A 34 6.35 -13.22 10.51
CA ASN A 34 7.23 -12.36 11.28
C ASN A 34 7.86 -13.14 12.44
N VAL A 35 8.94 -12.58 13.01
CA VAL A 35 9.76 -13.27 14.02
C VAL A 35 8.97 -13.65 15.27
N ASP A 36 8.00 -12.81 15.67
CA ASP A 36 7.16 -13.05 16.85
C ASP A 36 5.93 -13.95 16.55
N GLY A 37 5.73 -14.34 15.28
CA GLY A 37 4.64 -15.21 14.85
C GLY A 37 3.24 -14.59 14.89
N SER A 38 3.11 -13.30 15.21
CA SER A 38 1.81 -12.60 15.21
C SER A 38 1.23 -12.37 13.82
N TYR A 39 2.07 -12.52 12.78
CA TYR A 39 1.68 -12.46 11.39
C TYR A 39 2.18 -13.70 10.65
N ASN A 40 1.29 -14.27 9.85
CA ASN A 40 1.56 -15.42 9.01
C ASN A 40 0.72 -15.37 7.73
N CYS A 41 1.34 -15.58 6.57
CA CYS A 41 0.62 -15.72 5.32
C CYS A 41 1.27 -16.76 4.40
N GLU A 42 0.42 -17.53 3.72
CA GLU A 42 0.81 -18.49 2.71
C GLU A 42 0.89 -17.79 1.35
N LEU A 43 1.95 -18.05 0.58
CA LEU A 43 2.28 -17.37 -0.66
C LEU A 43 2.77 -18.37 -1.70
N GLU A 44 2.18 -18.34 -2.89
CA GLU A 44 2.78 -19.00 -4.05
C GLU A 44 3.86 -18.09 -4.64
N VAL A 45 5.05 -18.65 -4.85
CA VAL A 45 6.22 -17.95 -5.40
C VAL A 45 6.84 -18.75 -6.53
N LEU A 46 7.47 -18.03 -7.44
CA LEU A 46 8.22 -18.58 -8.57
C LEU A 46 9.71 -18.55 -8.25
N ASP A 47 10.46 -19.57 -8.67
CA ASP A 47 11.92 -19.44 -8.66
C ASP A 47 12.38 -18.46 -9.74
N GLU A 48 13.48 -17.80 -9.42
CA GLU A 48 14.13 -16.89 -10.34
C GLU A 48 15.61 -16.90 -10.01
N LYS A 49 16.45 -17.24 -10.99
CA LYS A 49 17.90 -17.26 -10.77
C LYS A 49 18.43 -15.85 -10.59
N LYS A 50 17.78 -14.87 -11.23
CA LYS A 50 18.16 -13.46 -11.16
C LYS A 50 16.92 -12.56 -11.20
N ILE A 51 16.48 -12.12 -10.03
CA ILE A 51 15.26 -11.31 -9.85
C ILE A 51 15.24 -10.06 -10.76
N CYS A 52 16.39 -9.42 -10.98
CA CYS A 52 16.53 -8.34 -11.96
C CYS A 52 17.88 -8.41 -12.67
N ALA A 53 17.87 -8.29 -14.00
CA ALA A 53 19.07 -7.95 -14.75
C ALA A 53 19.48 -6.49 -14.53
N SER A 54 20.75 -6.18 -14.78
CA SER A 54 21.18 -4.79 -14.85
C SER A 54 20.38 -4.09 -15.93
N LEU A 55 19.68 -3.01 -15.56
CA LEU A 55 18.95 -2.20 -16.53
C LEU A 55 19.96 -1.68 -17.58
N PRO A 56 19.62 -1.75 -18.87
CA PRO A 56 20.48 -1.18 -19.90
C PRO A 56 20.71 0.30 -19.61
N ARG A 57 21.95 0.76 -19.79
CA ARG A 57 22.25 2.19 -19.71
C ARG A 57 21.55 2.87 -20.88
N MET A 58 20.76 3.88 -20.58
CA MET A 58 20.23 4.77 -21.60
C MET A 58 21.39 5.61 -22.16
N ASN A 59 21.63 5.49 -23.45
CA ASN A 59 22.74 6.17 -24.16
C ASN A 59 22.28 7.45 -24.88
N ASP A 60 21.01 7.81 -24.77
CA ASP A 60 20.47 9.04 -25.34
C ASP A 60 20.69 10.21 -24.36
N ASP A 61 21.65 11.07 -24.70
CA ASP A 61 22.00 12.25 -23.91
C ASP A 61 20.84 13.25 -23.74
N ASN A 62 19.95 13.34 -24.72
CA ASN A 62 18.78 14.23 -24.65
C ASN A 62 17.75 13.70 -23.65
N CYS A 63 17.45 12.39 -23.74
CA CYS A 63 16.60 11.73 -22.74
C CYS A 63 17.22 11.82 -21.33
N LEU A 64 18.55 11.63 -21.20
CA LEU A 64 19.25 11.75 -19.91
C LEU A 64 19.13 13.16 -19.32
N LYS A 65 19.23 14.20 -20.16
CA LYS A 65 19.09 15.59 -19.74
C LYS A 65 17.67 15.87 -19.26
N GLN A 66 16.66 15.49 -20.03
CA GLN A 66 15.25 15.64 -19.65
C GLN A 66 14.94 14.93 -18.31
N LEU A 67 15.44 13.71 -18.13
CA LEU A 67 15.25 12.98 -16.88
C LEU A 67 15.96 13.64 -15.71
N LYS A 68 17.16 14.20 -15.88
CA LYS A 68 17.84 14.96 -14.83
C LYS A 68 17.02 16.18 -14.41
N ASP A 69 16.48 16.92 -15.38
CA ASP A 69 15.66 18.10 -15.12
C ASP A 69 14.37 17.71 -14.37
N LEU A 70 13.70 16.63 -14.79
CA LEU A 70 12.53 16.08 -14.10
C LEU A 70 12.85 15.63 -12.66
N VAL A 71 13.93 14.88 -12.46
CA VAL A 71 14.36 14.42 -11.13
C VAL A 71 14.66 15.61 -10.21
N GLN A 72 15.26 16.68 -10.73
CA GLN A 72 15.49 17.90 -9.95
C GLN A 72 14.17 18.60 -9.56
N VAL A 73 13.21 18.69 -10.48
CA VAL A 73 11.89 19.27 -10.19
C VAL A 73 11.17 18.47 -9.10
N LEU A 74 11.14 17.14 -9.24
CA LEU A 74 10.52 16.26 -8.26
C LEU A 74 11.22 16.32 -6.89
N SER A 75 12.54 16.40 -6.88
CA SER A 75 13.32 16.55 -5.65
C SER A 75 13.01 17.88 -4.96
N LYS A 76 12.87 18.97 -5.70
CA LYS A 76 12.49 20.28 -5.14
C LYS A 76 11.06 20.24 -4.58
N ALA A 77 10.12 19.64 -5.30
CA ALA A 77 8.73 19.49 -4.87
C ALA A 77 8.60 18.65 -3.57
N ALA A 78 9.31 17.53 -3.50
CA ALA A 78 9.35 16.71 -2.29
C ALA A 78 9.92 17.50 -1.10
N ASN A 79 11.00 18.25 -1.31
CA ASN A 79 11.62 19.07 -0.28
C ASN A 79 10.75 20.26 0.14
N SER A 80 9.98 20.88 -0.76
CA SER A 80 9.01 21.93 -0.40
C SER A 80 7.85 21.37 0.43
N SER A 81 7.30 20.19 0.06
CA SER A 81 6.27 19.52 0.86
C SER A 81 6.77 19.11 2.25
N LEU A 82 8.04 18.70 2.37
CA LEU A 82 8.71 18.46 3.66
C LEU A 82 8.83 19.73 4.50
N LYS A 83 9.10 20.89 3.88
CA LYS A 83 9.15 22.18 4.60
C LYS A 83 7.77 22.63 5.06
N GLU A 84 6.72 22.49 4.24
CA GLU A 84 5.33 22.78 4.64
C GLU A 84 4.84 21.87 5.78
N GLY A 85 5.19 20.58 5.74
CA GLY A 85 4.93 19.65 6.85
C GLY A 85 5.66 20.01 8.14
N ARG A 86 6.86 20.62 8.05
CA ARG A 86 7.64 21.10 9.20
C ARG A 86 7.02 22.35 9.85
N TRP A 87 6.44 23.26 9.07
CA TRP A 87 5.66 24.39 9.60
C TRP A 87 4.39 23.93 10.33
N ARG A 88 3.72 22.88 9.84
CA ARG A 88 2.58 22.27 10.55
C ARG A 88 2.96 21.67 11.90
N LYS A 89 4.13 21.02 12.01
CA LYS A 89 4.64 20.50 13.30
C LYS A 89 4.92 21.61 14.32
N HIS A 90 5.42 22.78 13.89
CA HIS A 90 5.69 23.88 14.82
C HIS A 90 4.40 24.54 15.36
N GLN A 91 3.29 24.48 14.63
CA GLN A 91 1.97 24.90 15.14
C GLN A 91 1.30 23.82 16.02
N LEU A 92 1.58 22.53 15.80
CA LEU A 92 1.11 21.43 16.64
C LEU A 92 1.86 21.37 17.98
N ASN A 93 3.15 21.72 18.02
CA ASN A 93 3.96 21.70 19.24
C ASN A 93 3.49 22.69 20.33
N LYS A 94 2.64 23.68 19.99
CA LYS A 94 1.99 24.55 21.00
C LYS A 94 0.69 23.97 21.57
N ARG A 95 0.21 22.83 21.07
CA ARG A 95 -0.97 22.11 21.57
C ARG A 95 -0.62 20.83 22.34
N GLU A 96 0.62 20.36 22.28
CA GLU A 96 1.00 19.04 22.82
C GLU A 96 1.50 19.01 24.27
N ASP A 97 1.47 20.13 25.01
CA ASP A 97 1.72 20.11 26.47
C ASP A 97 0.60 19.43 27.29
N LYS A 98 -0.43 18.84 26.67
CA LYS A 98 -1.55 18.23 27.41
C LYS A 98 -2.04 16.85 27.00
N LYS A 99 -1.46 16.13 26.03
CA LYS A 99 -1.89 14.75 25.75
C LYS A 99 -0.74 13.81 25.45
N SER A 100 -0.24 13.22 26.52
CA SER A 100 0.62 12.04 26.53
C SER A 100 0.03 10.89 25.70
N ARG A 101 0.88 10.31 24.84
CA ARG A 101 0.86 8.98 24.20
C ARG A 101 -0.51 8.42 23.76
N LYS A 102 -0.75 8.43 22.44
CA LYS A 102 -1.39 7.30 21.74
C LYS A 102 -0.67 7.04 20.42
N TYR A 103 -0.35 5.76 20.17
CA TYR A 103 0.24 5.26 18.94
C TYR A 103 -0.56 5.75 17.72
N GLU A 104 0.13 6.20 16.67
CA GLU A 104 -0.48 6.51 15.38
C GLU A 104 -0.94 5.21 14.69
N GLU A 105 -2.25 4.97 14.66
CA GLU A 105 -2.84 3.97 13.79
C GLU A 105 -2.85 4.48 12.34
N PHE A 106 -2.25 3.72 11.42
CA PHE A 106 -2.37 3.97 9.97
C PHE A 106 -3.86 3.93 9.54
N PRO A 107 -4.32 4.83 8.66
CA PRO A 107 -5.73 4.89 8.29
C PRO A 107 -6.13 3.66 7.48
N LYS A 108 -6.96 2.80 8.08
CA LYS A 108 -7.67 1.72 7.38
C LYS A 108 -8.59 2.35 6.33
N SER A 109 -8.53 1.88 5.09
CA SER A 109 -9.39 2.37 4.01
C SER A 109 -10.87 2.16 4.37
N GLU A 110 -11.64 3.25 4.50
CA GLU A 110 -13.07 3.19 4.82
C GLU A 110 -13.85 2.49 3.70
N THR A 111 -14.66 1.50 4.08
CA THR A 111 -15.57 0.81 3.16
C THR A 111 -16.75 1.71 2.77
N ASN A 112 -17.40 1.43 1.64
CA ASN A 112 -18.53 2.23 1.15
C ASN A 112 -19.71 2.32 2.14
N LEU A 113 -19.88 1.30 3.01
CA LEU A 113 -20.86 1.31 4.10
C LEU A 113 -20.52 2.35 5.18
N GLN A 114 -19.23 2.53 5.50
CA GLN A 114 -18.78 3.50 6.50
C GLN A 114 -18.96 4.95 6.00
N LYS A 115 -18.73 5.19 4.70
CA LYS A 115 -18.99 6.49 4.06
C LYS A 115 -20.48 6.86 4.05
N LEU A 116 -21.35 5.86 3.85
CA LEU A 116 -22.80 6.06 3.82
C LEU A 116 -23.38 6.42 5.21
N VAL A 117 -22.85 5.83 6.27
CA VAL A 117 -23.23 6.16 7.66
C VAL A 117 -22.79 7.58 8.05
N ARG A 118 -21.64 8.03 7.53
CA ARG A 118 -21.07 9.36 7.84
C ARG A 118 -21.88 10.54 7.29
N ASN A 119 -22.64 10.32 6.21
CA ASN A 119 -23.44 11.36 5.54
C ASN A 119 -24.90 11.44 6.02
N LYS A 120 -25.33 10.59 6.95
CA LYS A 120 -26.68 10.67 7.52
C LYS A 120 -26.73 11.69 8.65
N SER A 121 -27.80 12.47 8.72
CA SER A 121 -28.00 13.40 9.85
C SER A 121 -28.16 12.60 11.16
N LYS A 122 -27.77 13.19 12.30
CA LYS A 122 -27.89 12.51 13.61
C LYS A 122 -29.32 12.02 13.89
N SER A 123 -30.32 12.77 13.43
CA SER A 123 -31.74 12.41 13.50
C SER A 123 -32.09 11.17 12.67
N GLU A 124 -31.49 11.00 11.48
CA GLU A 124 -31.72 9.84 10.63
C GLU A 124 -31.11 8.57 11.22
N ILE A 125 -29.92 8.67 11.81
CA ILE A 125 -29.24 7.53 12.45
C ILE A 125 -30.08 7.02 13.63
N ILE A 126 -30.54 7.91 14.50
CA ILE A 126 -31.37 7.58 15.65
C ILE A 126 -32.72 6.98 15.22
N ALA A 127 -33.32 7.50 14.14
CA ALA A 127 -34.56 6.95 13.59
C ALA A 127 -34.36 5.52 13.06
N THR A 128 -33.28 5.26 12.32
CA THR A 128 -32.96 3.90 11.83
C THR A 128 -32.65 2.91 12.95
N GLU A 129 -31.95 3.33 14.00
CA GLU A 129 -31.67 2.46 15.15
C GLU A 129 -32.95 2.11 15.92
N LYS A 130 -33.87 3.08 16.06
CA LYS A 130 -35.15 2.88 16.71
C LYS A 130 -36.04 1.92 15.90
N GLU A 131 -36.01 2.03 14.57
CA GLU A 131 -36.77 1.15 13.68
C GLU A 131 -36.19 -0.27 13.66
N MET A 132 -34.86 -0.43 13.60
CA MET A 132 -34.24 -1.76 13.68
C MET A 132 -34.52 -2.46 15.01
N LYS A 133 -34.54 -1.72 16.13
CA LYS A 133 -34.93 -2.27 17.44
C LYS A 133 -36.41 -2.67 17.48
N ARG A 134 -37.28 -1.94 16.77
CA ARG A 134 -38.71 -2.25 16.69
C ARG A 134 -38.96 -3.51 15.87
N ILE A 135 -38.33 -3.63 14.70
CA ILE A 135 -38.40 -4.81 13.84
C ILE A 135 -37.92 -6.05 14.60
N LYS A 136 -36.78 -5.94 15.29
CA LYS A 136 -36.21 -7.05 16.08
C LYS A 136 -37.05 -7.48 17.28
N MET A 137 -37.94 -6.63 17.78
CA MET A 137 -38.92 -7.00 18.82
C MET A 137 -40.23 -7.57 18.26
N GLN A 138 -40.50 -7.44 16.96
CA GLN A 138 -41.68 -8.02 16.32
C GLN A 138 -41.41 -9.43 15.74
N GLU A 139 -40.13 -9.83 15.67
CA GLU A 139 -39.68 -11.18 15.28
C GLU A 139 -39.50 -12.13 16.48
N LEU A 140 -39.89 -11.70 17.70
CA LEU A 140 -39.97 -12.49 18.94
C LEU A 140 -41.42 -12.64 19.38
#